data_AF-Q3A8P1-F1
#
_entry.id   AF-Q3A8P1-F1
#
_cell.length_a   1.000
_cell.length_b   1.000
_cell.length_c   1.000
_cell.angle_alpha   90.00
_cell.angle_beta   90.00
_cell.angle_gamma   90.00
#
_symmetry.space_group_name_H-M   'P 1'
#
loop_
_entity.id
_entity.type
_entity.pdbx_description
1 polymer ?
#
loop_
_entity_poly.entity_id
_entity_poly.type
_entity_poly.pdbx_seq_one_letter_code
_entity_poly.pdbx_strand_id
1 'polypeptide(L)'
;MINKTLWKKLWEYDPNSLVVMDHSSMIIQIVNPSFCEIVKADESEVLGIHASSFFDDLTDFQEAWEKNTVIRKEKKFQRYGTYMRLVIFPMRDEGVVACILVDLTSEHHQREEMRRMKEELLLNVNKVIDKQMHIAQQIAGLLGETTAEAKVSLIKIRNALNEEIK
;
A
#
# COMPACT_ATOMS: atom_id res chain seq x y z
N MET A 1 30.89 4.46 -31.94
CA MET A 1 30.76 5.56 -30.96
C MET A 1 29.29 5.83 -30.76
N ILE A 2 28.71 5.34 -29.65
CA ILE A 2 27.37 5.79 -29.25
C ILE A 2 27.51 7.26 -28.89
N ASN A 3 26.90 8.11 -29.71
CA ASN A 3 27.01 9.55 -29.64
C ASN A 3 26.62 10.01 -28.23
N LYS A 4 27.39 10.89 -27.59
CA LYS A 4 27.11 11.41 -26.23
C LYS A 4 25.68 11.96 -26.08
N THR A 5 25.01 12.26 -27.20
CA THR A 5 23.61 12.66 -27.35
C THR A 5 22.58 11.57 -27.03
N LEU A 6 22.87 10.27 -27.22
CA LEU A 6 21.85 9.22 -27.01
C LEU A 6 21.52 9.04 -25.53
N TRP A 7 22.54 9.02 -24.66
CA TRP A 7 22.36 8.89 -23.21
C TRP A 7 21.62 10.10 -22.62
N LYS A 8 21.92 11.31 -23.10
CA LYS A 8 21.18 12.51 -22.72
C LYS A 8 19.70 12.41 -23.10
N LYS A 9 19.42 12.02 -24.35
CA LYS A 9 18.05 11.79 -24.81
C LYS A 9 17.33 10.71 -24.01
N LEU A 10 18.01 9.63 -23.65
CA LEU A 10 17.43 8.57 -22.81
C LEU A 10 16.89 9.17 -21.50
N TRP A 11 17.65 10.04 -20.85
CA TRP A 11 17.23 10.69 -19.60
C TRP A 11 16.12 11.72 -19.81
N GLU A 12 16.16 12.46 -20.92
CA GLU A 12 15.10 13.42 -21.31
C GLU A 12 13.74 12.73 -21.52
N TYR A 13 13.74 11.48 -22.00
CA TYR A 13 12.53 10.69 -22.23
C TYR A 13 12.23 9.66 -21.12
N ASP A 14 13.08 9.54 -20.09
CA ASP A 14 12.84 8.60 -18.99
C ASP A 14 11.63 9.09 -18.18
N PRO A 15 10.56 8.28 -18.04
CA PRO A 15 9.42 8.66 -17.23
C PRO A 15 9.75 8.71 -15.74
N ASN A 16 10.83 8.06 -15.29
CA ASN A 16 11.27 8.13 -13.91
C ASN A 16 12.03 9.42 -13.65
N SER A 17 11.92 9.93 -12.43
CA SER A 17 12.65 11.12 -12.04
C SER A 17 14.07 10.77 -11.66
N LEU A 18 15.02 11.49 -12.24
CA LEU A 18 16.45 11.29 -12.04
C LEU A 18 17.01 12.54 -11.40
N VAL A 19 17.79 12.36 -10.34
CA VAL A 19 18.54 13.45 -9.71
C VAL A 19 19.93 12.97 -9.32
N VAL A 20 20.93 13.82 -9.54
CA VAL A 20 22.31 13.61 -9.15
C VAL A 20 22.76 14.81 -8.34
N MET A 21 23.42 14.55 -7.21
CA MET A 21 23.93 15.59 -6.32
C MET A 21 25.36 15.29 -5.87
N ASP A 22 26.10 16.33 -5.55
CA ASP A 22 27.40 16.22 -4.92
C ASP A 22 27.30 15.49 -3.58
N HIS A 23 28.17 14.51 -3.32
CA HIS A 23 28.06 13.71 -2.11
C HIS A 23 28.34 14.49 -0.81
N SER A 24 29.14 15.56 -0.89
CA SER A 24 29.63 16.28 0.29
C SER A 24 28.74 17.47 0.65
N SER A 25 28.38 18.24 -0.35
CA SER A 25 27.58 19.45 -0.23
C SER A 25 26.08 19.20 -0.44
N MET A 26 25.69 18.04 -0.98
CA MET A 26 24.30 17.71 -1.34
C MET A 26 23.67 18.73 -2.29
N ILE A 27 24.50 19.42 -3.08
CA ILE A 27 24.05 20.34 -4.13
C ILE A 27 23.65 19.54 -5.35
N ILE A 28 22.46 19.81 -5.89
CA ILE A 28 21.96 19.16 -7.10
C ILE A 28 22.78 19.62 -8.31
N GLN A 29 23.30 18.65 -9.05
CA GLN A 29 24.13 18.88 -10.23
C GLN A 29 23.44 18.52 -11.54
N ILE A 30 22.56 17.50 -11.52
CA ILE A 30 21.83 17.04 -12.71
C ILE A 30 20.43 16.61 -12.30
N VAL A 31 19.45 16.97 -13.13
CA VAL A 31 18.07 16.48 -13.05
C VAL A 31 17.57 16.15 -14.45
N ASN A 32 16.50 15.35 -14.54
CA ASN A 32 15.76 15.18 -15.78
C ASN A 32 14.39 15.88 -15.72
N PRO A 33 13.68 16.02 -16.86
CA PRO A 33 12.37 16.69 -16.90
C PRO A 33 11.34 16.07 -15.94
N SER A 34 11.31 14.74 -15.80
CA SER A 34 10.40 14.05 -14.87
C SER A 34 10.61 14.51 -13.43
N PHE A 35 11.86 14.72 -12.99
CA PHE A 35 12.12 15.26 -11.65
C PHE A 35 11.56 16.67 -11.48
N CYS A 36 11.76 17.55 -12.47
CA CYS A 36 11.22 18.91 -12.48
C CYS A 36 9.68 18.94 -12.39
N GLU A 37 9.00 18.03 -13.08
CA GLU A 37 7.53 17.89 -13.00
C GLU A 37 7.06 17.54 -11.58
N ILE A 38 7.77 16.63 -10.91
CA ILE A 38 7.45 16.22 -9.54
C ILE A 38 7.65 17.38 -8.55
N VAL A 39 8.78 18.07 -8.64
CA VAL A 39 9.11 19.16 -7.71
C VAL A 39 8.41 20.47 -8.05
N LYS A 40 7.75 20.54 -9.22
CA LYS A 40 7.05 21.71 -9.77
C LYS A 40 7.96 22.94 -9.86
N ALA A 41 9.17 22.73 -10.36
CA ALA A 41 10.17 23.76 -10.55
C ALA A 41 10.95 23.50 -11.84
N ASP A 42 11.37 24.57 -12.51
CA ASP A 42 12.18 24.47 -13.72
C ASP A 42 13.60 23.99 -13.39
N GLU A 43 14.28 23.37 -14.35
CA GLU A 43 15.67 22.89 -14.17
C GLU A 43 16.60 23.98 -13.61
N SER A 44 16.47 25.23 -14.07
CA SER A 44 17.27 26.36 -13.59
C SER A 44 17.00 26.75 -12.14
N GLU A 45 15.83 26.41 -11.59
CA GLU A 45 15.48 26.66 -10.19
C GLU A 45 15.94 25.53 -9.27
N VAL A 46 16.32 24.39 -9.85
CA VAL A 46 16.72 23.18 -9.12
C VAL A 46 18.24 23.00 -9.11
N LEU A 47 18.90 23.25 -10.25
CA LEU A 47 20.35 23.11 -10.38
C LEU A 47 21.10 24.08 -9.45
N GLY A 48 22.14 23.58 -8.79
CA GLY A 48 22.95 24.37 -7.85
C GLY A 48 22.28 24.61 -6.50
N ILE A 49 21.05 24.13 -6.29
CA ILE A 49 20.34 24.24 -5.02
C ILE A 49 20.63 23.01 -4.16
N HIS A 50 20.69 23.23 -2.85
CA HIS A 50 20.84 22.15 -1.87
C HIS A 50 19.61 21.25 -1.87
N ALA A 51 19.81 19.92 -1.89
CA ALA A 51 18.74 18.94 -2.06
C ALA A 51 17.66 18.98 -0.97
N SER A 52 17.96 19.53 0.22
CA SER A 52 16.98 19.71 1.31
C SER A 52 15.82 20.64 0.96
N SER A 53 15.94 21.45 -0.10
CA SER A 53 14.82 22.26 -0.60
C SER A 53 13.70 21.41 -1.21
N PHE A 54 14.04 20.21 -1.69
CA PHE A 54 13.14 19.30 -2.41
C PHE A 54 12.89 17.99 -1.66
N PHE A 55 13.85 17.55 -0.83
CA PHE A 55 13.76 16.35 -0.01
C PHE A 55 13.62 16.71 1.46
N ASP A 56 12.63 16.14 2.15
CA ASP A 56 12.42 16.37 3.58
C ASP A 56 13.49 15.68 4.45
N ASP A 57 14.14 14.62 3.94
CA ASP A 57 15.20 13.88 4.61
C ASP A 57 16.23 13.37 3.58
N LEU A 58 17.52 13.65 3.85
CA LEU A 58 18.68 13.27 3.04
C LEU A 58 19.49 12.11 3.63
N THR A 59 19.09 11.56 4.77
CA THR A 59 19.81 10.49 5.48
C THR A 59 20.07 9.28 4.58
N ASP A 60 19.11 8.91 3.74
CA ASP A 60 19.27 7.79 2.79
C ASP A 60 20.41 8.05 1.77
N PHE A 61 20.63 9.30 1.35
CA PHE A 61 21.69 9.65 0.41
C PHE A 61 23.06 9.57 1.08
N GLN A 62 23.15 10.06 2.32
CA GLN A 62 24.35 9.97 3.15
C GLN A 62 24.70 8.51 3.44
N GLU A 63 23.71 7.71 3.85
CA GLU A 63 23.90 6.29 4.15
C GLU A 63 24.37 5.51 2.92
N ALA A 64 23.76 5.75 1.75
CA ALA A 64 24.16 5.11 0.48
C ALA A 64 25.62 5.45 0.14
N TRP A 65 26.01 6.73 0.31
CA TRP A 65 27.39 7.16 0.15
C TRP A 65 28.30 6.50 1.18
N GLU A 66 28.10 6.67 2.48
CA GLU A 66 28.97 6.14 3.53
C GLU A 66 29.20 4.63 3.40
N LYS A 67 28.12 3.86 3.21
CA LYS A 67 28.20 2.40 3.13
C LYS A 67 28.65 1.88 1.77
N ASN A 68 28.72 2.74 0.76
CA ASN A 68 28.96 2.36 -0.62
C ASN A 68 27.95 1.31 -1.16
N THR A 69 26.66 1.48 -0.84
CA THR A 69 25.62 0.50 -1.19
C THR A 69 24.44 1.15 -1.89
N VAL A 70 23.74 0.35 -2.68
CA VAL A 70 22.49 0.78 -3.31
C VAL A 70 21.36 0.64 -2.29
N ILE A 71 20.69 1.74 -2.00
CA ILE A 71 19.50 1.77 -1.13
C ILE A 71 18.25 1.76 -2.00
N ARG A 72 17.28 0.91 -1.63
CA ARG A 72 15.96 0.85 -2.25
C ARG A 72 14.91 1.00 -1.16
N LYS A 73 14.11 2.08 -1.21
CA LYS A 73 13.08 2.36 -0.21
C LYS A 73 11.83 2.91 -0.89
N GLU A 74 10.66 2.53 -0.38
CA GLU A 74 9.39 3.12 -0.75
C GLU A 74 8.95 4.07 0.38
N LYS A 75 8.64 5.31 0.06
CA LYS A 75 8.16 6.28 1.03
C LYS A 75 7.16 7.26 0.43
N LYS A 76 6.30 7.79 1.29
CA LYS A 76 5.38 8.86 0.93
C LYS A 76 6.12 10.20 0.98
N PHE A 77 6.10 10.93 -0.12
CA PHE A 77 6.61 12.30 -0.20
C PHE A 77 5.47 13.24 0.16
N GLN A 78 5.41 13.63 1.44
CA GLN A 78 4.29 14.42 1.96
C GLN A 78 4.14 15.75 1.23
N ARG A 79 5.27 16.43 0.95
CA ARG A 79 5.32 17.70 0.22
C ARG A 79 4.61 17.67 -1.13
N TYR A 80 4.73 16.55 -1.84
CA TYR A 80 4.19 16.40 -3.20
C TYR A 80 2.94 15.53 -3.27
N GLY A 81 2.50 14.95 -2.14
CA GLY A 81 1.31 14.12 -2.07
C GLY A 81 1.44 12.77 -2.78
N THR A 82 2.66 12.33 -3.08
CA THR A 82 2.96 11.17 -3.91
C THR A 82 3.57 10.03 -3.10
N TYR A 83 3.43 8.80 -3.60
CA TYR A 83 4.08 7.61 -3.06
C TYR A 83 5.15 7.15 -4.04
N MET A 84 6.41 7.15 -3.62
CA MET A 84 7.52 6.89 -4.53
C MET A 84 8.46 5.81 -4.02
N ARG A 85 9.05 5.09 -4.95
CA ARG A 85 10.22 4.25 -4.71
C ARG A 85 11.47 5.02 -5.09
N LEU A 86 12.41 5.12 -4.16
CA LEU A 86 13.75 5.64 -4.39
C LEU A 86 14.71 4.48 -4.63
N VAL A 87 15.57 4.64 -5.62
CA VAL A 87 16.77 3.83 -5.82
C VAL A 87 17.96 4.77 -5.78
N ILE A 88 18.69 4.75 -4.67
CA ILE A 88 19.82 5.64 -4.41
C ILE A 88 21.11 4.84 -4.53
N PHE A 89 22.07 5.35 -5.28
CA PHE A 89 23.35 4.69 -5.47
C PHE A 89 24.51 5.71 -5.56
N PRO A 90 25.65 5.41 -4.91
CA PRO A 90 26.84 6.25 -5.00
C PRO A 90 27.61 5.97 -6.31
N MET A 91 28.14 7.02 -6.93
CA MET A 91 29.08 6.95 -8.04
C MET A 91 30.42 7.53 -7.58
N ARG A 92 31.25 6.66 -6.97
CA ARG A 92 32.48 7.07 -6.27
C ARG A 92 33.49 7.77 -7.17
N ASP A 93 33.67 7.27 -8.38
CA ASP A 93 34.65 7.80 -9.35
C ASP A 93 34.31 9.25 -9.76
N GLU A 94 33.03 9.62 -9.66
CA GLU A 94 32.51 10.95 -10.03
C GLU A 94 32.24 11.84 -8.80
N GLY A 95 32.39 11.32 -7.57
CA GLY A 95 32.14 12.10 -6.36
C GLY A 95 30.66 12.45 -6.09
N VAL A 96 29.72 11.73 -6.69
CA VAL A 96 28.28 12.05 -6.64
C VAL A 96 27.42 10.92 -6.11
N VAL A 97 26.22 11.26 -5.65
CA VAL A 97 25.14 10.32 -5.33
C VAL A 97 23.99 10.55 -6.29
N ALA A 98 23.53 9.48 -6.94
CA ALA A 98 22.40 9.51 -7.84
C ALA A 98 21.18 8.86 -7.19
N CYS A 99 20.00 9.34 -7.56
CA CYS A 99 18.72 8.79 -7.13
C CYS A 99 17.75 8.73 -8.31
N ILE A 100 17.04 7.61 -8.40
CA ILE A 100 15.91 7.41 -9.29
C ILE A 100 14.66 7.35 -8.43
N LEU A 101 13.69 8.21 -8.71
CA LEU A 101 12.36 8.18 -8.09
C LEU A 101 11.37 7.63 -9.11
N VAL A 102 10.67 6.58 -8.68
CA VAL A 102 9.60 5.96 -9.44
C VAL A 102 8.29 6.29 -8.74
N ASP A 103 7.40 6.99 -9.42
CA ASP A 103 6.06 7.26 -8.91
C ASP A 103 5.25 5.96 -8.90
N LEU A 104 4.74 5.59 -7.72
CA LEU A 104 3.89 4.43 -7.47
C LEU A 104 2.53 4.86 -6.92
N THR A 105 2.18 6.14 -7.04
CA THR A 105 0.98 6.74 -6.45
C THR A 105 -0.29 6.05 -6.96
N SER A 106 -0.38 5.77 -8.26
CA SER A 106 -1.55 5.14 -8.86
C SER A 106 -1.77 3.71 -8.36
N GLU A 107 -0.69 2.93 -8.29
CA GLU A 107 -0.67 1.55 -7.84
C GLU A 107 -0.95 1.46 -6.35
N HIS A 108 -0.38 2.39 -5.58
CA HIS A 108 -0.65 2.51 -4.15
C HIS A 108 -2.13 2.83 -3.89
N HIS A 109 -2.73 3.76 -4.65
CA HIS A 109 -4.15 4.08 -4.54
C HIS A 109 -5.06 2.88 -4.88
N GLN A 110 -4.80 2.21 -5.99
CA GLN A 110 -5.56 1.02 -6.39
C GLN A 110 -5.44 -0.10 -5.34
N ARG A 111 -4.25 -0.31 -4.79
CA ARG A 111 -4.02 -1.29 -3.73
C ARG A 111 -4.80 -0.95 -2.45
N GLU A 112 -4.78 0.31 -2.04
CA GLU A 112 -5.54 0.76 -0.86
C GLU A 112 -7.05 0.67 -1.07
N GLU A 113 -7.55 1.01 -2.25
CA GLU A 113 -8.97 0.87 -2.58
C GLU A 113 -9.40 -0.60 -2.56
N MET A 114 -8.62 -1.49 -3.18
CA MET A 114 -8.87 -2.93 -3.13
C MET A 114 -8.83 -3.48 -1.69
N ARG A 115 -7.91 -2.99 -0.85
CA ARG A 115 -7.85 -3.37 0.56
C ARG A 115 -9.14 -2.98 1.30
N ARG A 116 -9.61 -1.74 1.11
CA ARG A 116 -10.86 -1.25 1.72
C ARG A 116 -12.07 -2.08 1.28
N MET A 117 -12.19 -2.38 -0.01
CA MET A 117 -13.26 -3.23 -0.53
C MET A 117 -13.25 -4.62 0.11
N LYS A 118 -12.08 -5.23 0.28
CA LYS A 118 -11.93 -6.54 0.95
C LYS A 118 -12.37 -6.48 2.42
N GLU A 119 -12.00 -5.43 3.13
CA GLU A 119 -12.41 -5.23 4.53
C GLU A 119 -13.93 -5.07 4.67
N GLU A 120 -14.54 -4.28 3.80
CA GLU A 120 -16.00 -4.11 3.76
C GLU A 120 -16.72 -5.44 3.46
N LEU A 121 -16.21 -6.21 2.50
CA LEU A 121 -16.73 -7.54 2.18
C LEU A 121 -16.67 -8.48 3.38
N LEU A 122 -15.54 -8.52 4.11
CA LEU A 122 -15.39 -9.34 5.31
C LEU A 122 -16.39 -8.95 6.41
N LEU A 123 -16.56 -7.64 6.63
CA LEU A 123 -17.55 -7.14 7.60
C LEU A 123 -18.97 -7.55 7.21
N ASN A 124 -19.32 -7.49 5.93
CA ASN A 124 -20.64 -7.89 5.45
C ASN A 124 -20.86 -9.40 5.55
N VAL A 125 -19.85 -10.21 5.22
CA VAL A 125 -19.90 -11.67 5.41
C VAL A 125 -20.14 -12.02 6.87
N ASN A 126 -19.40 -11.41 7.80
CA ASN A 126 -19.58 -11.66 9.23
C ASN A 126 -21.00 -11.30 9.70
N LYS A 127 -21.56 -10.16 9.26
CA LYS A 127 -22.96 -9.79 9.57
C LYS A 127 -23.96 -10.83 9.07
N VAL A 128 -23.74 -11.40 7.89
CA VAL A 128 -24.62 -12.45 7.35
C VAL A 128 -24.51 -13.72 8.18
N ILE A 129 -23.28 -14.14 8.54
CA ILE A 129 -23.05 -15.30 9.41
C ILE A 129 -23.77 -15.12 10.75
N ASP A 130 -23.63 -13.96 11.40
CA ASP A 130 -24.28 -13.67 12.67
C ASP A 130 -25.80 -13.75 12.55
N LYS A 131 -26.37 -13.20 11.46
CA LYS A 131 -27.81 -13.28 11.19
C LYS A 131 -28.28 -14.72 10.99
N GLN A 132 -27.53 -15.54 10.26
CA GLN A 132 -27.86 -16.96 10.06
C GLN A 132 -27.76 -17.75 11.37
N MET A 133 -26.77 -17.46 12.22
CA MET A 133 -26.65 -18.08 13.54
C MET A 133 -27.84 -17.74 14.43
N HIS A 134 -28.30 -16.48 14.43
CA HIS A 134 -29.48 -16.08 15.19
C HIS A 134 -30.75 -16.78 14.70
N ILE A 135 -30.95 -16.88 13.38
CA ILE A 135 -32.07 -17.62 12.79
C ILE A 135 -32.02 -19.10 13.20
N ALA A 136 -30.83 -19.73 13.15
CA ALA A 136 -30.67 -21.12 13.57
C ALA A 136 -31.05 -21.33 15.05
N GLN A 137 -30.69 -20.40 15.94
CA GLN A 137 -31.08 -20.44 17.35
C GLN A 137 -32.60 -20.32 17.53
N GLN A 138 -33.26 -19.45 16.75
CA GLN A 138 -34.72 -19.33 16.78
C GLN A 138 -35.40 -20.61 16.30
N ILE A 139 -34.91 -21.20 15.20
CA ILE A 139 -35.41 -22.49 14.70
C ILE A 139 -35.22 -23.58 15.75
N ALA A 140 -34.04 -23.68 16.37
CA ALA A 140 -33.78 -24.66 17.42
C ALA A 140 -34.71 -24.48 18.63
N GLY A 141 -34.99 -23.23 19.02
CA GLY A 141 -35.98 -22.91 20.07
C GLY A 141 -37.38 -23.40 19.73
N LEU A 142 -37.89 -23.03 18.54
CA LEU A 142 -39.20 -23.47 18.04
C LEU A 142 -39.29 -24.99 17.90
N LEU A 143 -38.23 -25.63 17.40
CA LEU A 143 -38.17 -27.09 17.27
C LEU A 143 -38.19 -27.76 18.65
N GLY A 144 -37.51 -27.18 19.65
CA GLY A 144 -37.54 -27.64 21.03
C GLY A 144 -38.94 -27.54 21.65
N GLU A 145 -39.62 -26.42 21.45
CA GLU A 145 -40.99 -26.18 21.92
C GLU A 145 -41.98 -27.19 21.32
N THR A 146 -42.02 -27.29 19.98
CA THR A 146 -42.89 -28.25 19.28
C THR A 146 -42.58 -29.71 19.65
N THR A 147 -41.32 -30.07 19.86
CA THR A 147 -40.93 -31.42 20.30
C THR A 147 -41.42 -31.71 21.73
N ALA A 148 -41.36 -30.72 22.63
CA ALA A 148 -41.89 -30.85 23.99
C ALA A 148 -43.42 -31.03 23.97
N GLU A 149 -44.13 -30.25 23.16
CA GLU A 149 -45.60 -30.37 22.98
C GLU A 149 -46.00 -31.75 22.43
N ALA A 150 -45.29 -32.22 21.41
CA ALA A 150 -45.51 -33.55 20.84
C ALA A 150 -45.28 -34.65 21.88
N LYS A 151 -44.20 -34.56 22.66
CA LYS A 151 -43.90 -35.52 23.74
C LYS A 151 -45.03 -35.58 24.77
N VAL A 152 -45.53 -34.43 25.24
CA VAL A 152 -46.63 -34.37 26.22
C VAL A 152 -47.89 -35.04 25.65
N SER A 153 -48.23 -34.74 24.39
CA SER A 153 -49.39 -35.32 23.71
C SER A 153 -49.26 -36.84 23.56
N LEU A 154 -48.10 -37.33 23.14
CA LEU A 154 -47.83 -38.77 23.02
C LEU A 154 -47.85 -39.48 24.38
N ILE A 155 -47.34 -38.86 25.45
CA ILE A 155 -47.44 -39.42 26.81
C ILE A 155 -48.90 -39.55 27.25
N LYS A 156 -49.74 -38.54 26.97
CA LYS A 156 -51.18 -38.60 27.28
C LYS A 156 -51.86 -39.76 26.57
N ILE A 157 -51.62 -39.91 25.26
CA ILE A 157 -52.16 -41.01 24.45
C ILE A 157 -51.70 -42.37 25.02
N ARG A 158 -50.39 -42.51 25.30
CA ARG A 158 -49.83 -43.74 25.88
C ARG A 158 -50.47 -44.09 27.23
N ASN A 159 -50.67 -43.11 28.10
CA ASN A 159 -51.25 -43.35 29.42
C ASN A 159 -52.72 -43.76 29.31
N ALA A 160 -53.51 -43.13 28.44
CA ALA A 160 -54.90 -43.51 28.17
C ALA A 160 -55.01 -44.96 27.67
N LEU A 161 -54.17 -45.36 26.72
CA LEU A 161 -54.11 -46.75 26.24
C LEU A 161 -53.75 -47.75 27.34
N ASN A 162 -52.89 -47.39 28.29
CA ASN A 162 -52.54 -48.26 29.42
C ASN A 162 -53.66 -48.41 30.46
N GLU A 163 -54.55 -47.42 30.59
CA GLU A 163 -55.71 -47.50 31.49
C GLU A 163 -56.81 -48.41 30.93
N GLU A 164 -56.98 -48.46 29.60
CA GLU A 164 -57.94 -49.36 28.93
C GLU A 164 -57.52 -50.83 28.90
N ILE A 165 -56.23 -51.14 29.12
CA ILE A 165 -55.70 -52.51 29.14
C ILE A 165 -55.82 -53.16 30.54
N LYS A 166 -56.24 -52.40 31.56
CA LYS A 166 -56.53 -52.92 32.92
C LYS A 166 -57.97 -53.37 33.08
#